data_AF-A0A7S1Z2U4-F1
#
_entry.id   AF-A0A7S1Z2U4-F1
#
_cell.length_a   1.000
_cell.length_b   1.000
_cell.length_c   1.000
_cell.angle_alpha   90.00
_cell.angle_beta   90.00
_cell.angle_gamma   90.00
#
_symmetry.space_group_name_H-M   'P 1'
#
loop_
_entity.id
_entity.type
_entity.pdbx_description
1 polymer ?
#
loop_
_entity_poly.entity_id
_entity_poly.type
_entity_poly.pdbx_seq_one_letter_code
_entity_poly.pdbx_strand_id
1 'polypeptide(L)'
;MEKGKSNIEMAQAELDRYLHCYNRFHSHAVGQTFSEDQLRKFIRDLEDRKEECEKPEERVFKNSLEQLIECRRVLKYSYAVMYYMKDGSVGKTLFEDHQKMLESFTERLSGLTEKRFVEIDQKDLMNLTGAVKQFVKNVLAGGPY
;
A
#
# COMPACT_ATOMS: atom_id res chain seq x y z
N MET A 1 1.63 -31.42 33.94
CA MET A 1 1.91 -29.96 33.85
C MET A 1 2.19 -29.48 32.41
N GLU A 2 2.10 -30.32 31.36
CA GLU A 2 2.39 -29.91 29.97
C GLU A 2 1.25 -29.15 29.26
N LYS A 3 -0.03 -29.44 29.54
CA LYS A 3 -1.16 -28.79 28.84
C LYS A 3 -1.27 -27.27 29.05
N GLY A 4 -0.76 -26.76 30.18
CA GLY A 4 -0.80 -25.33 30.51
C GLY A 4 0.21 -24.49 29.73
N LYS A 5 1.39 -25.04 29.41
CA LYS A 5 2.41 -24.34 28.61
C LYS A 5 1.97 -24.20 27.14
N SER A 6 1.41 -25.27 26.58
CA SER A 6 0.87 -25.27 25.20
C SER A 6 -0.25 -24.26 24.99
N ASN A 7 -1.16 -24.09 25.97
CA ASN A 7 -2.23 -23.09 25.86
C ASN A 7 -1.70 -21.65 25.90
N ILE A 8 -0.65 -21.39 26.69
CA ILE A 8 0.00 -20.07 26.75
C ILE A 8 0.73 -19.79 25.42
N GLU A 9 1.43 -20.77 24.87
CA GLU A 9 2.12 -20.65 23.58
C GLU A 9 1.15 -20.38 22.41
N MET A 10 0.01 -21.08 22.36
CA MET A 10 -1.03 -20.83 21.36
C MET A 10 -1.65 -19.43 21.51
N ALA A 11 -1.94 -19.00 22.74
CA ALA A 11 -2.47 -17.67 23.00
C ALA A 11 -1.47 -16.57 22.61
N GLN A 12 -0.19 -16.79 22.88
CA GLN A 12 0.87 -15.85 22.49
C GLN A 12 1.00 -15.75 20.97
N ALA A 13 1.02 -16.88 20.25
CA ALA A 13 1.11 -16.90 18.79
C ALA A 13 -0.08 -16.17 18.13
N GLU A 14 -1.28 -16.34 18.69
CA GLU A 14 -2.49 -15.68 18.17
C GLU A 14 -2.46 -14.16 18.41
N LEU A 15 -1.97 -13.73 19.58
CA LEU A 15 -1.76 -12.32 19.89
C LEU A 15 -0.71 -11.70 18.98
N ASP A 16 0.42 -12.38 18.77
CA ASP A 16 1.49 -11.91 17.90
C ASP A 16 1.00 -11.74 16.46
N ARG A 17 0.20 -12.70 15.97
CA ARG A 17 -0.45 -12.63 14.64
C ARG A 17 -1.39 -11.43 14.55
N TYR A 18 -2.24 -11.23 15.56
CA TYR A 18 -3.13 -10.08 15.61
C TYR A 18 -2.35 -8.75 15.59
N LEU A 19 -1.34 -8.61 16.45
CA LEU A 19 -0.53 -7.39 16.53
C LEU A 19 0.20 -7.11 15.22
N HIS A 20 0.75 -8.14 14.55
CA HIS A 20 1.38 -7.99 13.25
C HIS A 20 0.40 -7.41 12.21
N CYS A 21 -0.75 -8.06 12.02
CA CYS A 21 -1.75 -7.64 11.04
C CYS A 21 -2.34 -6.25 11.39
N TYR A 22 -2.62 -6.00 12.66
CA TYR A 22 -3.16 -4.72 13.13
C TYR A 22 -2.18 -3.56 12.91
N ASN A 23 -0.91 -3.73 13.32
CA ASN A 23 0.10 -2.69 13.17
C ASN A 23 0.27 -2.31 11.69
N ARG A 24 0.33 -3.32 10.80
CA ARG A 24 0.44 -3.09 9.36
C ARG A 24 -0.80 -2.43 8.76
N PHE A 25 -1.99 -2.89 9.14
CA PHE A 25 -3.25 -2.23 8.77
C PHE A 25 -3.23 -0.75 9.18
N HIS A 26 -2.85 -0.47 10.42
CA HIS A 26 -2.86 0.88 10.98
C HIS A 26 -1.82 1.77 10.30
N SER A 27 -0.59 1.29 10.09
CA SER A 27 0.44 2.02 9.35
C SER A 27 -0.02 2.41 7.94
N HIS A 28 -0.66 1.48 7.21
CA HIS A 28 -1.20 1.79 5.88
C HIS A 28 -2.39 2.75 5.93
N ALA A 29 -3.24 2.67 6.96
CA ALA A 29 -4.32 3.63 7.17
C ALA A 29 -3.81 5.06 7.41
N VAL A 30 -2.82 5.23 8.28
CA VAL A 30 -2.19 6.53 8.54
C VAL A 30 -1.53 7.08 7.29
N GLY A 31 -0.76 6.24 6.58
CA GLY A 31 -0.12 6.63 5.33
C GLY A 31 -1.12 6.99 4.22
N GLN A 32 -2.29 6.33 4.18
CA GLN A 32 -3.36 6.65 3.23
C GLN A 32 -3.86 8.07 3.47
N THR A 33 -4.19 8.42 4.73
CA THR A 33 -4.61 9.78 5.11
C THR A 33 -3.55 10.82 4.77
N PHE A 34 -2.27 10.52 4.98
CA PHE A 34 -1.17 11.41 4.61
C PHE A 34 -1.10 11.63 3.09
N SER A 35 -1.22 10.56 2.30
CA SER A 35 -1.18 10.63 0.83
C SER A 35 -2.40 11.40 0.27
N GLU A 36 -3.58 11.24 0.87
CA GLU A 36 -4.77 12.01 0.55
C GLU A 36 -4.57 13.51 0.85
N ASP A 37 -3.87 13.85 1.93
CA ASP A 37 -3.53 15.23 2.26
C ASP A 37 -2.55 15.86 1.26
N GLN A 38 -1.54 15.09 0.84
CA GLN A 38 -0.64 15.51 -0.24
C GLN A 38 -1.40 15.81 -1.53
N LEU A 39 -2.33 14.93 -1.93
CA LEU A 39 -3.16 15.14 -3.11
C LEU A 39 -4.03 16.40 -3.00
N ARG A 40 -4.68 16.62 -1.85
CA ARG A 40 -5.48 17.83 -1.61
C ARG A 40 -4.65 19.10 -1.73
N LYS A 41 -3.46 19.12 -1.13
CA LYS A 41 -2.53 20.26 -1.21
C LYS A 41 -2.10 20.51 -2.65
N PHE A 42 -1.72 19.46 -3.37
CA PHE A 42 -1.29 19.56 -4.76
C PHE A 42 -2.39 20.12 -5.68
N ILE A 43 -3.63 19.66 -5.52
CA ILE A 43 -4.78 20.18 -6.27
C ILE A 43 -5.04 21.65 -5.95
N ARG A 44 -4.98 22.04 -4.68
CA ARG A 44 -5.14 23.43 -4.27
C ARG A 44 -4.07 24.35 -4.89
N ASP A 45 -2.81 23.91 -4.88
CA ASP A 45 -1.71 24.67 -5.48
C ASP A 45 -1.84 24.79 -7.01
N LEU A 46 -2.47 23.82 -7.68
CA LEU A 46 -2.85 23.92 -9.09
C LEU A 46 -3.94 24.98 -9.31
N GLU A 47 -5.00 24.95 -8.51
CA GLU A 47 -6.12 25.89 -8.59
C GLU A 47 -5.70 27.34 -8.33
N ASP A 48 -4.84 27.56 -7.32
CA ASP A 48 -4.34 28.90 -6.95
C ASP A 48 -3.51 29.56 -8.07
N ARG A 49 -2.87 28.76 -8.94
CA ARG A 49 -2.10 29.26 -10.08
C ARG A 49 -2.96 29.77 -11.24
N LYS A 50 -4.26 29.45 -11.27
CA LYS A 50 -5.23 29.85 -12.31
C LYS A 50 -4.76 29.54 -13.75
N GLU A 51 -3.96 28.50 -13.93
CA GLU A 51 -3.59 28.01 -15.26
C GLU A 51 -4.78 27.28 -15.88
N GLU A 52 -5.12 27.58 -17.15
CA GLU A 52 -6.28 26.96 -17.83
C GLU A 52 -6.09 25.46 -18.12
N CYS A 53 -4.82 25.00 -18.18
CA CYS A 53 -4.47 23.62 -18.48
C CYS A 53 -3.39 23.10 -17.54
N GLU A 54 -3.68 21.95 -16.93
CA GLU A 54 -2.71 21.13 -16.19
C GLU A 54 -1.58 20.67 -17.11
N LYS A 55 -0.33 20.88 -16.69
CA LYS A 55 0.85 20.42 -17.43
C LYS A 55 0.94 18.88 -17.39
N PRO A 56 1.50 18.22 -18.42
CA PRO A 56 1.62 16.76 -18.45
C PRO A 56 2.25 16.16 -17.19
N GLU A 57 3.27 16.81 -16.65
CA GLU A 57 3.99 16.42 -15.44
C GLU A 57 3.12 16.47 -14.19
N GLU A 58 2.29 17.51 -14.08
CA GLU A 58 1.38 17.70 -12.95
C GLU A 58 0.33 16.61 -12.93
N ARG A 59 -0.17 16.24 -14.12
CA ARG A 59 -1.10 15.13 -14.29
C ARG A 59 -0.47 13.79 -13.93
N VAL A 60 0.80 13.57 -14.28
CA VAL A 60 1.54 12.36 -13.86
C VAL A 60 1.72 12.31 -12.35
N PHE A 61 2.06 13.43 -11.72
CA PHE A 61 2.22 13.51 -10.27
C PHE A 61 0.90 13.26 -9.52
N LYS A 62 -0.19 13.88 -9.98
CA LYS A 62 -1.55 13.64 -9.47
C LYS A 62 -1.92 12.16 -9.53
N ASN A 63 -1.76 11.55 -10.71
CA ASN A 63 -2.05 10.12 -10.90
C ASN A 63 -1.19 9.22 -9.99
N SER A 64 0.04 9.63 -9.70
CA SER A 64 0.94 8.90 -8.81
C SER A 64 0.47 8.94 -7.36
N LEU A 65 0.00 10.10 -6.89
CA LEU A 65 -0.62 10.23 -5.56
C LEU A 65 -1.92 9.42 -5.45
N GLU A 66 -2.79 9.48 -6.45
CA GLU A 66 -4.00 8.67 -6.51
C GLU A 66 -3.67 7.17 -6.45
N GLN A 67 -2.66 6.73 -7.22
CA GLN A 67 -2.22 5.34 -7.21
C GLN A 67 -1.64 4.93 -5.84
N LEU A 68 -0.89 5.83 -5.17
CA LEU A 68 -0.35 5.58 -3.83
C LEU A 68 -1.46 5.37 -2.80
N ILE A 69 -2.51 6.20 -2.84
CA ILE A 69 -3.68 6.08 -1.98
C ILE A 69 -4.36 4.72 -2.17
N GLU A 70 -4.57 4.30 -3.42
CA GLU A 70 -5.17 2.99 -3.72
C GLU A 70 -4.30 1.82 -3.26
N CYS A 71 -2.98 1.90 -3.42
CA CYS A 71 -2.08 0.85 -2.93
C CYS A 71 -2.16 0.71 -1.41
N ARG A 72 -2.15 1.82 -0.67
CA ARG A 72 -2.30 1.81 0.80
C ARG A 72 -3.66 1.27 1.23
N ARG A 73 -4.73 1.59 0.50
CA ARG A 73 -6.06 1.02 0.73
C ARG A 73 -6.06 -0.50 0.54
N VAL A 74 -5.49 -1.01 -0.56
CA VAL A 74 -5.39 -2.45 -0.83
C VAL A 74 -4.55 -3.14 0.24
N LEU A 75 -3.38 -2.58 0.60
CA LEU A 75 -2.50 -3.13 1.63
C LEU A 75 -3.20 -3.22 2.98
N LYS A 76 -3.90 -2.16 3.40
CA LYS A 76 -4.71 -2.15 4.63
C LYS A 76 -5.66 -3.36 4.70
N TYR A 77 -6.48 -3.58 3.67
CA TYR A 77 -7.43 -4.70 3.68
C TYR A 77 -6.76 -6.05 3.42
N SER A 78 -5.62 -6.10 2.74
CA SER A 78 -4.87 -7.35 2.55
C SER A 78 -4.39 -7.94 3.88
N TYR A 79 -3.98 -7.10 4.84
CA TYR A 79 -3.63 -7.57 6.20
C TYR A 79 -4.83 -8.06 7.00
N ALA A 80 -6.01 -7.47 6.79
CA ALA A 80 -7.25 -7.97 7.38
C ALA A 80 -7.62 -9.35 6.83
N VAL A 81 -7.46 -9.58 5.53
CA VAL A 81 -7.70 -10.89 4.89
C VAL A 81 -6.67 -11.92 5.34
N MET A 82 -5.38 -11.57 5.31
CA MET A 82 -4.28 -12.46 5.70
C MET A 82 -4.44 -13.04 7.12
N TYR A 83 -4.98 -12.26 8.05
CA TYR A 83 -5.23 -12.69 9.43
C TYR A 83 -6.09 -13.96 9.50
N TYR A 84 -7.05 -14.12 8.57
CA TYR A 84 -7.97 -15.27 8.54
C TYR A 84 -7.49 -16.39 7.61
N MET A 85 -6.35 -16.24 6.93
CA MET A 85 -5.81 -17.29 6.06
C MET A 85 -5.12 -18.38 6.88
N LYS A 86 -5.38 -19.64 6.52
CA LYS A 86 -4.78 -20.81 7.14
C LYS A 86 -3.25 -20.80 6.99
N ASP A 87 -2.56 -20.88 8.13
CA ASP A 87 -1.09 -20.96 8.20
C ASP A 87 -0.56 -22.17 7.43
N GLY A 88 0.58 -21.97 6.75
CA GLY A 88 1.26 -23.01 5.96
C GLY A 88 0.53 -23.41 4.67
N SER A 89 -0.58 -22.76 4.30
CA SER A 89 -1.24 -23.02 3.02
C SER A 89 -0.48 -22.36 1.86
N VAL A 90 -0.39 -23.06 0.73
CA VAL A 90 0.24 -22.54 -0.50
C VAL A 90 -0.39 -21.22 -0.94
N GLY A 91 -1.71 -21.09 -0.80
CA GLY A 91 -2.43 -19.85 -1.11
C GLY A 91 -2.02 -18.68 -0.22
N LYS A 92 -1.77 -18.91 1.08
CA LYS A 92 -1.27 -17.86 1.98
C LYS A 92 0.14 -17.42 1.62
N THR A 93 1.04 -18.36 1.34
CA THR A 93 2.42 -18.04 0.92
C THR A 93 2.42 -17.20 -0.35
N LEU A 94 1.66 -17.59 -1.37
CA LEU A 94 1.56 -16.83 -2.61
C LEU A 94 0.96 -15.43 -2.37
N PHE A 95 -0.03 -15.31 -1.49
CA PHE A 95 -0.63 -14.04 -1.11
C PHE A 95 0.37 -13.12 -0.40
N GLU A 96 1.15 -13.66 0.55
CA GLU A 96 2.20 -12.93 1.27
C GLU A 96 3.29 -12.41 0.32
N ASP A 97 3.70 -13.20 -0.68
CA ASP A 97 4.70 -12.78 -1.67
C ASP A 97 4.21 -11.61 -2.51
N HIS A 98 2.96 -11.68 -2.99
CA HIS A 98 2.34 -10.57 -3.71
C HIS A 98 2.14 -9.33 -2.82
N GLN A 99 1.75 -9.52 -1.56
CA GLN A 99 1.57 -8.43 -0.61
C GLN A 99 2.90 -7.70 -0.34
N LYS A 100 3.99 -8.44 -0.07
CA LYS A 100 5.33 -7.88 0.13
C LYS A 100 5.81 -7.10 -1.09
N MET A 101 5.52 -7.61 -2.28
CA MET A 101 5.86 -6.94 -3.53
C MET A 101 5.09 -5.60 -3.67
N LEU A 102 3.79 -5.60 -3.36
CA LEU A 102 2.98 -4.39 -3.35
C LEU A 102 3.48 -3.38 -2.31
N GLU A 103 3.85 -3.82 -1.11
CA GLU A 103 4.46 -2.95 -0.09
C GLU A 103 5.74 -2.29 -0.61
N SER A 104 6.66 -3.06 -1.19
CA SER A 104 7.91 -2.53 -1.75
C SER A 104 7.68 -1.45 -2.80
N PHE A 105 6.72 -1.66 -3.72
CA PHE A 105 6.39 -0.63 -4.71
C PHE A 105 5.69 0.58 -4.09
N THR A 106 4.85 0.38 -3.08
CA THR A 106 4.15 1.44 -2.35
C THR A 106 5.14 2.35 -1.63
N GLU A 107 6.13 1.78 -0.94
CA GLU A 107 7.18 2.54 -0.25
C GLU A 107 8.07 3.32 -1.23
N ARG A 108 8.42 2.71 -2.38
CA ARG A 108 9.15 3.40 -3.45
C ARG A 108 8.35 4.57 -4.02
N LEU A 109 7.05 4.39 -4.25
CA LEU A 109 6.17 5.44 -4.74
C LEU A 109 6.03 6.58 -3.71
N SER A 110 5.82 6.25 -2.43
CA SER A 110 5.79 7.22 -1.33
C SER A 110 7.06 8.06 -1.29
N GLY A 111 8.22 7.40 -1.37
CA GLY A 111 9.51 8.10 -1.39
C GLY A 111 9.73 8.98 -2.61
N LEU A 112 9.09 8.71 -3.75
CA LEU A 112 9.13 9.59 -4.92
C LEU A 112 8.16 10.78 -4.75
N THR A 113 6.95 10.56 -4.22
CA THR A 113 5.95 11.62 -4.04
C THR A 113 6.26 12.56 -2.89
N GLU A 114 7.09 12.14 -1.94
CA GLU A 114 7.62 12.98 -0.85
C GLU A 114 8.80 13.86 -1.28
N LYS A 115 9.48 13.52 -2.38
CA LYS A 115 10.49 14.41 -2.98
C LYS A 115 9.79 15.58 -3.67
N ARG A 116 10.42 16.77 -3.61
CA ARG A 116 9.90 17.93 -4.33
C ARG A 116 9.88 17.63 -5.83
N PHE A 117 8.79 18.01 -6.48
CA PHE A 117 8.54 17.86 -7.93
C PHE A 117 9.73 18.26 -8.82
N VAL A 118 10.56 19.19 -8.37
CA VAL A 118 11.75 19.70 -9.07
C VAL A 118 12.91 18.69 -9.16
N GLU A 119 12.86 17.59 -8.38
CA GLU A 119 13.94 16.60 -8.25
C GLU A 119 13.58 15.20 -8.77
N ILE A 120 12.39 15.01 -9.34
CA ILE A 120 11.88 13.69 -9.75
C ILE A 120 12.18 13.44 -11.24
N ASP A 121 12.89 12.35 -11.55
CA ASP A 121 13.04 11.86 -12.93
C ASP A 121 11.68 11.30 -13.41
N GLN A 122 11.06 11.99 -14.35
CA GLN A 122 9.72 11.67 -14.89
C GLN A 122 9.61 10.25 -15.45
N LYS A 123 10.73 9.68 -15.89
CA LYS A 123 10.77 8.35 -16.51
C LYS A 123 10.61 7.24 -15.47
N ASP A 124 11.16 7.43 -14.28
CA ASP A 124 11.02 6.49 -13.17
C ASP A 124 9.59 6.49 -12.63
N LEU A 125 8.95 7.66 -12.55
CA LEU A 125 7.59 7.80 -12.07
C LEU A 125 6.57 7.08 -12.98
N MET A 126 6.70 7.25 -14.30
CA MET A 126 5.84 6.56 -15.28
C MET A 126 6.00 5.04 -15.24
N ASN A 127 7.24 4.55 -15.16
CA ASN A 127 7.53 3.11 -15.12
C ASN A 127 6.98 2.46 -13.83
N LEU A 128 7.16 3.12 -12.68
CA LEU A 128 6.66 2.62 -11.41
C LEU A 128 5.13 2.57 -11.40
N THR A 129 4.47 3.61 -11.93
CA THR A 129 3.01 3.70 -11.98
C THR A 129 2.40 2.59 -12.85
N GLY A 130 3.02 2.30 -14.00
CA GLY A 130 2.60 1.19 -14.87
C GLY A 130 2.74 -0.18 -14.20
N ALA A 131 3.88 -0.43 -13.55
CA ALA A 131 4.13 -1.67 -12.82
C ALA A 131 3.11 -1.88 -11.70
N VAL A 132 2.90 -0.86 -10.87
CA VAL A 132 1.96 -0.91 -9.74
C VAL A 132 0.54 -1.24 -10.18
N LYS A 133 0.05 -0.63 -11.28
CA LYS A 133 -1.27 -0.93 -11.85
C LYS A 133 -1.44 -2.41 -12.22
N GLN A 134 -0.40 -3.02 -12.77
CA GLN A 134 -0.43 -4.43 -13.15
C GLN A 134 -0.43 -5.34 -11.91
N PHE A 135 0.33 -5.00 -10.88
CA PHE A 135 0.37 -5.78 -9.64
C PHE A 135 -0.94 -5.70 -8.85
N VAL A 136 -1.58 -4.53 -8.80
CA VAL A 136 -2.93 -4.39 -8.20
C VAL A 136 -3.93 -5.33 -8.88
N LYS A 137 -3.92 -5.39 -10.21
CA LYS A 137 -4.78 -6.33 -10.95
C LYS A 137 -4.50 -7.79 -10.61
N ASN A 138 -3.22 -8.16 -10.49
CA ASN A 138 -2.85 -9.54 -10.16
C ASN A 138 -3.27 -9.94 -8.74
N VAL A 139 -3.14 -9.02 -7.76
CA VAL A 139 -3.60 -9.24 -6.38
C VAL A 139 -5.12 -9.42 -6.33
N LEU A 140 -5.89 -8.63 -7.10
CA LEU A 140 -7.34 -8.75 -7.17
C LEU A 140 -7.80 -10.02 -7.90
N ALA A 141 -7.06 -10.46 -8.92
CA ALA A 141 -7.37 -11.66 -9.68
C ALA A 141 -6.98 -12.97 -8.94
N GLY A 142 -6.06 -12.90 -7.98
CA GLY A 142 -5.64 -14.03 -7.14
C GLY A 142 -6.46 -14.21 -5.85
N GLY A 143 -7.57 -13.48 -5.70
CA GLY A 143 -8.49 -13.66 -4.57
C GLY A 143 -9.14 -15.05 -4.58
N PRO A 144 -9.47 -15.62 -3.41
CA PRO A 144 -9.97 -16.98 -3.31
C PRO A 144 -11.38 -17.05 -3.92
N TYR A 145 -11.49 -17.76 -5.04
CA TYR A 145 -12.69 -18.51 -5.40
C TYR A 145 -12.44 -19.98 -5.04
#